data_AF-A0A920N339-F1
#
_entry.id   AF-A0A920N339-F1
#
_cell.length_a   1.000
_cell.length_b   1.000
_cell.length_c   1.000
_cell.angle_alpha   90.00
_cell.angle_beta   90.00
_cell.angle_gamma   90.00
#
_symmetry.space_group_name_H-M   'P 1'
#
loop_
_entity.id
_entity.type
_entity.pdbx_description
1 polymer ?
#
loop_
_entity_poly.entity_id
_entity_poly.type
_entity_poly.pdbx_seq_one_letter_code
_entity_poly.pdbx_strand_id
1 'polypeptide(L)'
;MLMILSPAKTLDFESSLPTRRRSTPAFSKQSSEVISSLLKLSRTELAGRMKLKPELAETTHRQYSDWQQRPTVRNARPAVLAYRGNAYVGLDASGFSDDDFVFAQDSLRILSGLYGILRPLDLIQPYRLEMAMKLETSVGATLYDFWTDTVTGALARQLKRGGDGVLVNLASGEYSKAVDFSALGAEMVTASFLEDETVACGRSRPLPRKLGG
;
A
#
# COMPACT_ATOMS: atom_id res chain seq x y z
N MET A 1 -4.22 -15.81 12.43
CA MET A 1 -4.48 -15.43 11.01
C MET A 1 -3.87 -14.06 10.72
N LEU A 2 -3.31 -13.83 9.53
CA LEU A 2 -2.77 -12.54 9.10
C LEU A 2 -3.44 -12.08 7.80
N MET A 3 -3.70 -10.79 7.64
CA MET A 3 -4.28 -10.19 6.44
C MET A 3 -3.28 -9.21 5.80
N ILE A 4 -3.21 -9.17 4.48
CA ILE A 4 -2.46 -8.15 3.73
C ILE A 4 -3.38 -7.31 2.84
N LEU A 5 -3.18 -5.99 2.84
CA LEU A 5 -3.90 -5.02 2.01
C LEU A 5 -2.93 -4.19 1.16
N SER A 6 -3.43 -3.69 0.02
CA SER A 6 -2.76 -2.64 -0.74
C SER A 6 -2.91 -1.27 -0.07
N PRO A 7 -1.98 -0.33 -0.29
CA PRO A 7 -2.16 1.06 0.11
C PRO A 7 -3.16 1.74 -0.83
N ALA A 8 -3.58 2.96 -0.48
CA ALA A 8 -4.36 3.82 -1.37
C ALA A 8 -3.51 4.98 -1.92
N LYS A 9 -3.87 5.47 -3.11
CA LYS A 9 -3.19 6.63 -3.73
C LYS A 9 -3.56 7.95 -3.07
N THR A 10 -4.78 8.05 -2.55
CA THR A 10 -5.29 9.23 -1.86
C THR A 10 -5.01 9.09 -0.37
N LEU A 11 -4.51 10.17 0.23
CA LEU A 11 -4.22 10.24 1.64
C LEU A 11 -5.00 11.38 2.28
N ASP A 12 -5.45 11.17 3.51
CA ASP A 12 -6.12 12.15 4.35
C ASP A 12 -5.27 12.41 5.59
N PHE A 13 -4.79 13.65 5.73
CA PHE A 13 -4.02 14.09 6.89
C PHE A 13 -4.78 15.10 7.75
N GLU A 14 -6.03 15.40 7.43
CA GLU A 14 -6.80 16.52 7.98
C GLU A 14 -7.89 16.07 8.95
N SER A 15 -8.57 14.96 8.68
CA SER A 15 -9.71 14.49 9.50
C SER A 15 -9.33 14.25 10.97
N SER A 16 -10.29 14.35 11.88
CA SER A 16 -10.05 14.00 13.29
C SER A 16 -9.58 12.54 13.44
N LEU A 17 -8.77 12.28 14.47
CA LEU A 17 -8.29 10.93 14.78
C LEU A 17 -9.13 10.33 15.91
N PRO A 18 -9.74 9.15 15.72
CA PRO A 18 -10.52 8.48 16.77
C PRO A 18 -9.63 7.91 17.89
N THR A 19 -8.31 7.80 17.67
CA THR A 19 -7.35 7.28 18.65
C THR A 19 -6.06 8.09 18.67
N ARG A 20 -5.38 8.08 19.82
CA ARG A 20 -4.01 8.61 19.98
C ARG A 20 -2.93 7.53 19.85
N ARG A 21 -3.33 6.25 19.78
CA ARG A 21 -2.42 5.11 19.63
C ARG A 21 -1.69 5.21 18.30
N ARG A 22 -0.40 4.88 18.32
CA ARG A 22 0.48 4.98 17.17
C ARG A 22 1.71 4.11 17.37
N SER A 23 2.34 3.75 16.27
CA SER A 23 3.62 3.05 16.23
C SER A 23 4.51 3.64 15.13
N THR A 24 5.75 3.18 15.06
CA THR A 24 6.69 3.60 14.01
C THR A 24 6.87 2.48 12.98
N PRO A 25 6.98 2.82 11.68
CA PRO A 25 7.33 1.86 10.65
C PRO A 25 8.59 1.08 11.00
N ALA A 26 8.59 -0.23 10.75
CA ALA A 26 9.72 -1.11 11.08
C ALA A 26 10.95 -0.86 10.19
N PHE A 27 10.73 -0.35 8.97
CA PHE A 27 11.75 -0.26 7.92
C PHE A 27 12.07 1.19 7.52
N SER A 28 12.00 2.14 8.46
CA SER A 28 12.28 3.56 8.19
C SER A 28 13.68 3.84 7.63
N LYS A 29 14.67 2.97 7.92
CA LYS A 29 16.01 3.08 7.31
C LYS A 29 15.95 2.81 5.81
N GLN A 30 15.33 1.70 5.42
CA GLN A 30 15.11 1.33 4.02
C GLN A 30 14.23 2.36 3.29
N SER A 31 13.19 2.90 3.95
CA SER A 31 12.40 4.01 3.39
C SER A 31 13.26 5.25 3.10
N SER A 32 14.25 5.55 3.94
CA SER A 32 15.18 6.66 3.71
C SER A 32 16.06 6.44 2.48
N GLU A 33 16.44 5.19 2.17
CA GLU A 33 17.17 4.85 0.95
C GLU A 33 16.28 5.06 -0.29
N VAL A 34 15.02 4.62 -0.22
CA VAL A 34 14.02 4.85 -1.29
C VAL A 34 13.82 6.35 -1.53
N ILE A 35 13.63 7.15 -0.47
CA ILE A 35 13.54 8.62 -0.58
C ILE A 35 14.78 9.22 -1.22
N SER A 36 15.97 8.75 -0.82
CA SER A 36 17.24 9.23 -1.38
C SER A 36 17.37 8.94 -2.87
N SER A 37 16.87 7.79 -3.34
CA SER A 37 16.78 7.48 -4.77
C SER A 37 15.74 8.35 -5.50
N LEU A 38 14.59 8.60 -4.88
CA LEU A 38 13.53 9.44 -5.46
C LEU A 38 13.97 10.90 -5.63
N LEU A 39 14.71 11.45 -4.66
CA LEU A 39 15.22 12.82 -4.71
C LEU A 39 16.30 13.06 -5.78
N LYS A 40 16.85 12.00 -6.38
CA LYS A 40 17.75 12.12 -7.54
C LYS A 40 16.99 12.36 -8.85
N LEU A 41 15.69 12.08 -8.89
CA LEU A 41 14.87 12.28 -10.08
C LEU A 41 14.46 13.74 -10.19
N SER A 42 14.59 14.31 -11.38
CA SER A 42 13.97 15.60 -11.66
C SER A 42 12.44 15.49 -11.60
N ARG A 43 11.75 16.62 -11.37
CA ARG A 43 10.28 16.65 -11.37
C ARG A 43 9.68 16.19 -12.70
N THR A 44 10.34 16.49 -13.81
CA THR A 44 9.95 16.05 -15.15
C THR A 44 10.07 14.53 -15.29
N GLU A 45 11.16 13.93 -14.81
CA GLU A 45 11.29 12.48 -14.80
C GLU A 45 10.27 11.81 -13.89
N LEU A 46 10.01 12.39 -12.71
CA LEU A 46 9.00 11.90 -11.78
C LEU A 46 7.61 11.95 -12.43
N ALA A 47 7.26 13.05 -13.07
CA ALA A 47 6.01 13.21 -13.82
C ALA A 47 5.88 12.14 -14.91
N GLY A 48 6.94 11.88 -15.70
CA GLY A 48 6.94 10.86 -16.74
C GLY A 48 6.79 9.44 -16.20
N ARG A 49 7.60 9.06 -15.19
CA ARG A 49 7.62 7.70 -14.62
C ARG A 49 6.32 7.34 -13.92
N MET A 50 5.72 8.31 -13.21
CA MET A 50 4.50 8.11 -12.45
C MET A 50 3.23 8.59 -13.19
N LYS A 51 3.36 9.05 -14.44
CA LYS A 51 2.28 9.60 -15.27
C LYS A 51 1.49 10.71 -14.54
N LEU A 52 2.19 11.60 -13.85
CA LEU A 52 1.59 12.69 -13.08
C LEU A 52 1.50 13.96 -13.92
N LYS A 53 0.50 14.78 -13.64
CA LYS A 53 0.49 16.18 -14.09
C LYS A 53 1.64 16.95 -13.43
N PRO A 54 2.20 18.00 -14.08
CA PRO A 54 3.34 18.74 -13.55
C PRO A 54 3.15 19.24 -12.10
N GLU A 55 1.99 19.81 -11.77
CA GLU A 55 1.69 20.31 -10.42
C GLU A 55 1.71 19.20 -9.36
N LEU A 56 1.21 18.01 -9.70
CA LEU A 56 1.21 16.86 -8.80
C LEU A 56 2.62 16.28 -8.66
N ALA A 57 3.43 16.29 -9.72
CA ALA A 57 4.83 15.89 -9.65
C ALA A 57 5.65 16.83 -8.75
N GLU A 58 5.44 18.14 -8.86
CA GLU A 58 6.07 19.13 -7.98
C GLU A 58 5.68 18.91 -6.51
N THR A 59 4.38 18.72 -6.24
CA THR A 59 3.88 18.42 -4.90
C THR A 59 4.47 17.13 -4.35
N THR A 60 4.52 16.07 -5.16
CA THR A 60 5.08 14.77 -4.77
C THR A 60 6.58 14.87 -4.48
N HIS A 61 7.35 15.59 -5.31
CA HIS A 61 8.77 15.81 -5.07
C HIS A 61 9.02 16.60 -3.79
N ARG A 62 8.18 17.61 -3.51
CA ARG A 62 8.25 18.36 -2.24
C ARG A 62 8.00 17.45 -1.05
N GLN A 63 6.98 16.60 -1.11
CA GLN A 63 6.69 15.61 -0.05
C GLN A 63 7.89 14.69 0.23
N TYR A 64 8.61 14.25 -0.80
CA TYR A 64 9.86 13.48 -0.60
C TYR A 64 10.95 14.30 0.07
N SER A 65 11.04 15.59 -0.24
CA SER A 65 12.03 16.50 0.34
C SER A 65 11.72 16.80 1.82
N ASP A 66 10.43 16.89 2.15
CA ASP A 66 9.94 17.16 3.50
C ASP A 66 9.90 15.89 4.37
N TRP A 67 10.07 14.70 3.78
CA TRP A 67 10.00 13.43 4.47
C TRP A 67 11.14 13.29 5.49
N GLN A 68 10.79 12.82 6.69
CA GLN A 68 11.73 12.63 7.79
C GLN A 68 11.73 11.19 8.28
N GLN A 69 12.90 10.62 8.53
CA GLN A 69 13.01 9.23 9.01
C GLN A 69 12.28 8.98 10.35
N ARG A 70 12.18 10.01 11.20
CA ARG A 70 11.50 9.97 12.49
C ARG A 70 10.24 10.86 12.43
N PRO A 71 9.07 10.30 12.05
CA PRO A 71 7.85 11.07 11.98
C PRO A 71 7.38 11.53 13.37
N THR A 72 6.64 12.63 13.38
CA THR A 72 5.92 13.17 14.54
C THR A 72 4.43 13.17 14.25
N VAL A 73 3.59 13.38 15.27
CA VAL A 73 2.14 13.56 15.05
C VAL A 73 1.75 14.83 14.30
N ARG A 74 2.69 15.75 14.07
CA ARG A 74 2.44 16.97 13.31
C ARG A 74 2.56 16.76 11.81
N ASN A 75 3.40 15.81 11.38
CA ASN A 75 3.68 15.53 9.97
C ASN A 75 3.28 14.12 9.53
N ALA A 76 2.75 13.29 10.43
CA ALA A 76 2.41 11.91 10.13
C ALA A 76 1.12 11.45 10.80
N ARG A 77 0.53 10.41 10.22
CA ARG A 77 -0.74 9.82 10.64
C ARG A 77 -0.67 8.29 10.60
N PRO A 78 -1.37 7.56 11.50
CA PRO A 78 -1.54 6.11 11.39
C PRO A 78 -1.97 5.68 9.98
N ALA A 79 -1.27 4.70 9.39
CA ALA A 79 -1.51 4.25 8.02
C ALA A 79 -2.99 3.95 7.72
N VAL A 80 -3.67 3.22 8.60
CA VAL A 80 -5.08 2.83 8.41
C VAL A 80 -6.05 4.02 8.44
N LEU A 81 -5.64 5.13 9.08
CA LEU A 81 -6.42 6.37 9.17
C LEU A 81 -6.01 7.41 8.11
N ALA A 82 -4.88 7.18 7.43
CA ALA A 82 -4.35 8.06 6.41
C ALA A 82 -4.77 7.64 5.01
N TYR A 83 -4.77 6.35 4.70
CA TYR A 83 -5.18 5.88 3.37
C TYR A 83 -6.68 6.07 3.14
N ARG A 84 -7.04 6.63 1.98
CA ARG A 84 -8.43 6.78 1.53
C ARG A 84 -8.62 6.17 0.14
N GLY A 85 -9.56 5.24 0.05
CA GLY A 85 -9.95 4.53 -1.18
C GLY A 85 -10.96 3.43 -0.84
N ASN A 86 -11.55 2.78 -1.84
CA ASN A 86 -12.70 1.87 -1.64
C ASN A 86 -12.46 0.82 -0.55
N ALA A 87 -11.28 0.17 -0.52
CA ALA A 87 -10.94 -0.79 0.52
C ALA A 87 -10.89 -0.18 1.93
N TYR A 88 -10.43 1.06 2.07
CA TYR A 88 -10.34 1.78 3.35
C TYR A 88 -11.67 2.41 3.77
N VAL A 89 -12.54 2.74 2.80
CA VAL A 89 -13.93 3.13 3.07
C VAL A 89 -14.70 1.94 3.62
N GLY A 90 -14.56 0.75 3.01
CA GLY A 90 -15.18 -0.47 3.51
C GLY A 90 -14.62 -0.95 4.85
N LEU A 91 -13.33 -0.72 5.11
CA LEU A 91 -12.72 -1.03 6.40
C LEU A 91 -13.22 -0.12 7.54
N ASP A 92 -13.60 1.13 7.22
CA ASP A 92 -14.09 2.15 8.15
C ASP A 92 -13.34 2.22 9.50
N ALA A 93 -12.02 2.39 9.43
CA ALA A 93 -11.19 2.50 10.63
C ALA A 93 -11.52 3.73 11.51
N SER A 94 -12.31 4.68 11.01
CA SER A 94 -12.86 5.78 11.80
C SER A 94 -13.83 5.30 12.90
N GLY A 95 -14.54 4.20 12.64
CA GLY A 95 -15.51 3.61 13.57
C GLY A 95 -14.92 2.57 14.53
N PHE A 96 -13.62 2.30 14.46
CA PHE A 96 -12.96 1.29 15.29
C PHE A 96 -12.99 1.66 16.78
N SER A 97 -13.27 0.67 17.61
CA SER A 97 -12.98 0.71 19.05
C SER A 97 -11.48 0.56 19.32
N ASP A 98 -11.07 0.78 20.57
CA ASP A 98 -9.68 0.56 20.99
C ASP A 98 -9.24 -0.90 20.81
N ASP A 99 -10.14 -1.87 21.02
CA ASP A 99 -9.88 -3.29 20.83
C ASP A 99 -9.78 -3.65 19.34
N ASP A 100 -10.58 -3.02 18.48
CA ASP A 100 -10.46 -3.19 17.03
C ASP A 100 -9.10 -2.70 16.53
N PHE A 101 -8.61 -1.57 17.06
CA PHE A 101 -7.26 -1.09 16.74
C PHE A 101 -6.17 -2.07 17.20
N VAL A 102 -6.31 -2.67 18.38
CA VAL A 102 -5.36 -3.68 18.87
C VAL A 102 -5.38 -4.91 17.96
N PHE A 103 -6.57 -5.42 17.65
CA PHE A 103 -6.74 -6.57 16.77
C PHE A 103 -6.15 -6.32 15.38
N ALA A 104 -6.49 -5.18 14.77
CA ALA A 104 -5.97 -4.80 13.46
C ALA A 104 -4.44 -4.64 13.49
N GLN A 105 -3.89 -4.04 14.55
CA GLN A 105 -2.46 -3.84 14.69
C GLN A 105 -1.68 -5.16 14.65
N ASP A 106 -2.25 -6.23 15.22
CA ASP A 106 -1.64 -7.55 15.25
C ASP A 106 -1.93 -8.38 13.98
N SER A 107 -3.12 -8.22 13.40
CA SER A 107 -3.64 -9.13 12.37
C SER A 107 -3.68 -8.56 10.96
N LEU A 108 -3.45 -7.25 10.77
CA LEU A 108 -3.47 -6.60 9.46
C LEU A 108 -2.11 -6.01 9.10
N ARG A 109 -1.72 -6.15 7.83
CA ARG A 109 -0.54 -5.51 7.24
C ARG A 109 -0.92 -4.79 5.96
N ILE A 110 -0.32 -3.62 5.75
CA ILE A 110 -0.53 -2.80 4.56
C ILE A 110 0.79 -2.76 3.79
N LEU A 111 0.81 -3.29 2.57
CA LEU A 111 1.98 -3.20 1.71
C LEU A 111 2.20 -1.76 1.25
N SER A 112 3.44 -1.36 0.97
CA SER A 112 3.76 0.02 0.59
C SER A 112 5.02 0.07 -0.26
N GLY A 113 5.02 0.83 -1.35
CA GLY A 113 6.24 1.05 -2.14
C GLY A 113 7.31 1.83 -1.39
N LEU A 114 6.93 2.67 -0.42
CA LEU A 114 7.87 3.50 0.35
C LEU A 114 8.28 2.85 1.68
N TYR A 115 7.35 2.17 2.33
CA TYR A 115 7.57 1.60 3.66
C TYR A 115 7.75 0.08 3.68
N GLY A 116 7.63 -0.57 2.51
CA GLY A 116 7.62 -2.02 2.35
C GLY A 116 6.34 -2.64 2.90
N ILE A 117 6.23 -2.65 4.22
CA ILE A 117 5.09 -3.20 4.95
C ILE A 117 4.85 -2.39 6.23
N LEU A 118 3.59 -2.05 6.45
CA LEU A 118 3.10 -1.22 7.55
C LEU A 118 2.11 -2.01 8.41
N ARG A 119 2.09 -1.68 9.71
CA ARG A 119 0.94 -1.99 10.58
C ARG A 119 -0.06 -0.84 10.54
N PRO A 120 -1.35 -1.08 10.85
CA PRO A 120 -2.40 -0.07 10.88
C PRO A 120 -2.04 1.24 11.59
N LEU A 121 -1.37 1.15 12.74
CA LEU A 121 -1.01 2.30 13.57
C LEU A 121 0.37 2.88 13.27
N ASP A 122 1.11 2.35 12.30
CA ASP A 122 2.40 2.92 11.91
C ASP A 122 2.22 4.30 11.30
N LEU A 123 2.96 5.29 11.80
CA LEU A 123 2.91 6.66 11.31
C LEU A 123 3.53 6.77 9.92
N ILE A 124 2.74 7.19 8.94
CA ILE A 124 3.17 7.52 7.59
C ILE A 124 3.09 9.03 7.34
N GLN A 125 4.00 9.55 6.53
CA GLN A 125 4.01 10.94 6.06
C GLN A 125 3.33 11.02 4.68
N PRO A 126 2.92 12.20 4.20
CA PRO A 126 2.42 12.36 2.84
C PRO A 126 3.44 11.88 1.81
N TYR A 127 3.00 11.05 0.87
CA TYR A 127 3.83 10.56 -0.23
C TYR A 127 2.92 10.02 -1.34
N ARG A 128 3.51 9.77 -2.51
CA ARG A 128 2.88 8.98 -3.56
C ARG A 128 3.91 8.07 -4.19
N LEU A 129 3.82 6.75 -3.98
CA LEU A 129 4.75 5.81 -4.62
C LEU A 129 4.05 4.47 -4.83
N GLU A 130 3.89 4.10 -6.11
CA GLU A 130 3.31 2.83 -6.52
C GLU A 130 4.40 1.76 -6.58
N MET A 131 4.08 0.51 -6.22
CA MET A 131 5.07 -0.57 -6.13
C MET A 131 5.65 -0.91 -7.51
N ALA A 132 4.86 -0.74 -8.58
CA ALA A 132 5.31 -1.00 -9.94
C ALA A 132 6.29 0.04 -10.52
N MET A 133 6.59 1.14 -9.80
CA MET A 133 7.52 2.15 -10.30
C MET A 133 8.95 1.58 -10.40
N LYS A 134 9.56 1.74 -11.58
CA LYS A 134 10.99 1.45 -11.77
C LYS A 134 11.83 2.52 -11.09
N LEU A 135 12.61 2.09 -10.10
CA LEU A 135 13.48 2.93 -9.29
C LEU A 135 14.76 2.16 -9.01
N GLU A 136 15.89 2.68 -9.48
CA GLU A 136 17.20 2.13 -9.18
C GLU A 136 17.51 2.35 -7.70
N THR A 137 17.87 1.27 -7.02
CA THR A 137 18.22 1.23 -5.60
C THR A 137 19.57 0.55 -5.41
N SER A 138 20.03 0.46 -4.16
CA SER A 138 21.23 -0.31 -3.78
C SER A 138 21.09 -1.82 -4.05
N VAL A 139 19.87 -2.34 -4.16
CA VAL A 139 19.57 -3.79 -4.25
C VAL A 139 19.19 -4.22 -5.67
N GLY A 140 18.61 -3.32 -6.47
CA GLY A 140 18.18 -3.64 -7.84
C GLY A 140 17.47 -2.48 -8.55
N ALA A 141 16.91 -2.79 -9.72
CA ALA A 141 16.33 -1.80 -10.65
C ALA A 141 14.85 -1.48 -10.38
N THR A 142 14.21 -2.23 -9.47
CA THR A 142 12.80 -2.09 -9.14
C THR A 142 12.56 -2.10 -7.63
N LEU A 143 11.41 -1.55 -7.22
CA LEU A 143 10.95 -1.66 -5.84
C LEU A 143 10.65 -3.11 -5.42
N TYR A 144 10.34 -3.99 -6.38
CA TYR A 144 10.19 -5.43 -6.12
C TYR A 144 11.53 -6.03 -5.68
N ASP A 145 12.61 -5.76 -6.41
CA ASP A 145 13.96 -6.25 -6.05
C ASP A 145 14.35 -5.75 -4.65
N PHE A 146 14.03 -4.50 -4.35
CA PHE A 146 14.36 -3.88 -3.06
C PHE A 146 13.56 -4.44 -1.89
N TRP A 147 12.25 -4.70 -2.07
CA TRP A 147 11.36 -5.02 -0.95
C TRP A 147 11.07 -6.50 -0.73
N THR A 148 11.18 -7.35 -1.76
CA THR A 148 10.65 -8.73 -1.70
C THR A 148 11.16 -9.52 -0.50
N ASP A 149 12.48 -9.56 -0.29
CA ASP A 149 13.07 -10.29 0.85
C ASP A 149 12.67 -9.69 2.20
N THR A 150 12.64 -8.36 2.28
CA THR A 150 12.31 -7.64 3.52
C THR A 150 10.86 -7.88 3.93
N VAL A 151 9.93 -7.71 2.99
CA VAL A 151 8.49 -7.87 3.22
C VAL A 151 8.17 -9.34 3.50
N THR A 152 8.69 -10.26 2.70
CA THR A 152 8.49 -11.71 2.89
C THR A 152 8.99 -12.16 4.26
N GLY A 153 10.22 -11.76 4.63
CA GLY A 153 10.78 -12.08 5.95
C GLY A 153 9.96 -11.48 7.10
N ALA A 154 9.39 -10.27 6.93
CA ALA A 154 8.53 -9.65 7.92
C ALA A 154 7.21 -10.42 8.12
N LEU A 155 6.57 -10.82 7.02
CA LEU A 155 5.35 -11.62 7.04
C LEU A 155 5.60 -13.01 7.66
N ALA A 156 6.66 -13.71 7.24
CA ALA A 156 7.01 -15.02 7.78
C ALA A 156 7.24 -14.98 9.31
N ARG A 157 7.90 -13.93 9.82
CA ARG A 157 8.07 -13.73 11.27
C ARG A 157 6.73 -13.50 11.98
N GLN A 158 5.80 -12.75 11.38
CA GLN A 158 4.50 -12.51 11.97
C GLN A 158 3.63 -13.77 11.97
N LEU A 159 3.62 -14.52 10.87
CA LEU A 159 2.88 -15.79 10.75
C LEU A 159 3.34 -16.83 11.78
N LYS A 160 4.66 -16.95 12.00
CA LYS A 160 5.22 -17.83 13.05
C LYS A 160 4.79 -17.44 14.46
N ARG A 161 4.51 -16.16 14.72
CA ARG A 161 4.03 -15.67 16.03
C ARG A 161 2.53 -15.87 16.23
N GLY A 162 1.76 -15.79 15.14
CA GLY A 162 0.30 -15.82 15.18
C GLY A 162 -0.34 -17.21 15.27
N GLY A 163 0.45 -18.29 15.29
CA GLY A 163 -0.01 -19.65 15.61
C GLY A 163 -0.75 -20.40 14.49
N ASP A 164 -1.63 -19.72 13.75
CA ASP A 164 -2.61 -20.39 12.88
C ASP A 164 -2.11 -20.65 11.45
N GLY A 165 -0.99 -20.05 11.05
CA GLY A 165 -0.39 -20.27 9.72
C GLY A 165 -1.20 -19.78 8.51
N VAL A 166 -2.35 -19.12 8.70
CA VAL A 166 -3.20 -18.61 7.60
C VAL A 166 -2.84 -17.17 7.23
N LEU A 167 -2.60 -16.93 5.94
CA LEU A 167 -2.47 -15.60 5.34
C LEU A 167 -3.61 -15.34 4.34
N VAL A 168 -4.40 -14.31 4.63
CA VAL A 168 -5.46 -13.82 3.75
C VAL A 168 -4.89 -12.70 2.88
N ASN A 169 -4.79 -12.95 1.57
CA ASN A 169 -4.37 -11.95 0.60
C ASN A 169 -5.57 -11.15 0.08
N LEU A 170 -5.64 -9.89 0.50
CA LEU A 170 -6.60 -8.89 0.03
C LEU A 170 -5.90 -7.76 -0.76
N ALA A 171 -4.60 -7.91 -1.03
CA ALA A 171 -3.83 -6.94 -1.80
C ALA A 171 -4.00 -7.19 -3.30
N SER A 172 -3.94 -6.12 -4.08
CA SER A 172 -3.93 -6.21 -5.54
C SER A 172 -2.72 -7.01 -6.05
N GLY A 173 -2.81 -7.51 -7.28
CA GLY A 173 -1.70 -8.22 -7.91
C GLY A 173 -0.42 -7.39 -8.03
N GLU A 174 -0.52 -6.06 -8.10
CA GLU A 174 0.64 -5.16 -8.13
C GLU A 174 1.45 -5.25 -6.83
N TYR A 175 0.79 -5.16 -5.68
CA TYR A 175 1.46 -5.18 -4.38
C TYR A 175 1.81 -6.60 -3.94
N SER A 176 0.95 -7.57 -4.24
CA SER A 176 1.19 -8.99 -3.94
C SER A 176 2.50 -9.51 -4.55
N LYS A 177 2.94 -8.96 -5.70
CA LYS A 177 4.23 -9.30 -6.32
C LYS A 177 5.46 -8.95 -5.48
N ALA A 178 5.33 -8.09 -4.46
CA ALA A 178 6.41 -7.79 -3.52
C ALA A 178 6.53 -8.83 -2.39
N VAL A 179 5.84 -9.96 -2.49
CA VAL A 179 5.86 -11.04 -1.51
C VAL A 179 6.15 -12.35 -2.22
N ASP A 180 7.19 -13.06 -1.76
CA ASP A 180 7.39 -14.45 -2.13
C ASP A 180 6.54 -15.34 -1.21
N PHE A 181 5.31 -15.62 -1.65
CA PHE A 181 4.37 -16.46 -0.91
C PHE A 181 4.87 -17.89 -0.70
N SER A 182 5.73 -18.40 -1.60
CA SER A 182 6.26 -19.76 -1.49
C SER A 182 7.19 -19.93 -0.29
N ALA A 183 7.86 -18.85 0.12
CA ALA A 183 8.75 -18.82 1.27
C ALA A 183 8.03 -18.63 2.63
N LEU A 184 6.71 -18.39 2.64
CA LEU A 184 5.97 -18.13 3.88
C LEU A 184 5.58 -19.40 4.65
N GLY A 185 5.44 -20.53 3.95
CA GLY A 185 4.96 -21.78 4.54
C GLY A 185 3.56 -21.65 5.18
N ALA A 186 2.75 -20.75 4.65
CA ALA A 186 1.43 -20.40 5.16
C ALA A 186 0.32 -20.93 4.24
N GLU A 187 -0.83 -21.24 4.82
CA GLU A 187 -2.06 -21.48 4.05
C GLU A 187 -2.55 -20.14 3.48
N MET A 188 -2.64 -20.07 2.15
CA MET A 188 -3.01 -18.85 1.44
C MET A 188 -4.50 -18.86 1.09
N VAL A 189 -5.22 -17.87 1.59
CA VAL A 189 -6.60 -17.59 1.18
C VAL A 189 -6.59 -16.30 0.37
N THR A 190 -7.05 -16.33 -0.88
CA THR A 190 -7.16 -15.12 -1.72
C THR A 190 -8.62 -14.83 -1.99
N ALA A 191 -9.07 -13.63 -1.62
CA ALA A 191 -10.41 -13.17 -1.98
C ALA A 191 -10.35 -12.52 -3.37
N SER A 192 -11.15 -13.01 -4.31
CA SER A 192 -11.35 -12.37 -5.60
C SER A 192 -12.67 -11.61 -5.59
N PHE A 193 -12.60 -10.29 -5.71
CA PHE A 193 -13.77 -9.44 -5.86
C PHE A 193 -14.02 -9.25 -7.35
N LEU A 194 -15.08 -9.85 -7.87
CA LEU A 194 -15.52 -9.69 -9.25
C LEU A 194 -16.60 -8.60 -9.26
N GLU A 195 -16.39 -7.53 -10.02
CA GLU A 195 -17.46 -6.60 -10.37
C GLU A 195 -18.24 -7.21 -11.54
N ASP A 196 -19.55 -7.35 -11.37
CA ASP A 196 -20.44 -7.87 -12.40
C ASP A 196 -20.67 -6.77 -13.45
N GLU A 197 -19.88 -6.77 -14.53
CA GLU A 197 -20.14 -5.91 -15.69
C GLU A 197 -21.33 -6.45 -16.51
N THR A 198 -22.52 -6.61 -15.91
CA THR A 198 -23.76 -6.81 -16.67
C THR A 198 -25.02 -6.44 -15.89
N VAL A 199 -25.48 -5.19 -16.01
CA VAL A 199 -26.91 -4.90 -16.18
C VAL A 199 -27.08 -3.85 -17.29
N ALA A 200 -26.77 -4.25 -18.52
CA ALA A 200 -27.49 -3.69 -19.65
C ALA A 200 -28.80 -4.47 -19.77
N CYS A 201 -29.88 -3.92 -19.23
CA CYS A 201 -31.23 -4.38 -19.53
C CYS A 201 -31.47 -4.16 -21.03
N GLY A 202 -31.17 -5.17 -21.83
CA GLY A 202 -31.29 -5.17 -23.28
C GLY A 202 -31.62 -6.57 -23.72
N ARG A 203 -32.89 -6.78 -24.07
CA ARG A 203 -33.46 -8.03 -24.56
C ARG A 203 -32.50 -8.74 -25.52
N SER A 204 -32.33 -10.03 -25.26
CA SER A 204 -31.80 -11.03 -26.18
C SER A 204 -32.29 -10.84 -27.62
N ARG A 205 -31.35 -10.76 -28.56
CA ARG A 205 -31.33 -11.59 -29.78
C ARG A 205 -29.92 -11.56 -30.40
N PRO A 206 -29.40 -12.70 -30.90
CA PRO A 206 -28.06 -12.75 -31.46
C PRO A 206 -28.04 -12.52 -32.99
N LEU A 207 -26.82 -12.25 -33.50
CA LEU A 207 -26.30 -12.36 -34.88
C LEU A 207 -26.32 -11.08 -35.76
N PRO A 208 -25.51 -11.01 -36.85
CA PRO A 208 -24.04 -11.02 -36.85
C PRO A 208 -23.44 -9.90 -37.75
N ARG A 209 -22.15 -9.60 -37.54
CA ARG A 209 -21.12 -9.05 -38.46
C ARG A 209 -21.46 -8.03 -39.59
N LYS A 210 -20.54 -7.03 -39.64
CA LYS A 210 -19.83 -6.43 -40.79
C LYS A 210 -20.37 -5.15 -41.46
N LEU A 211 -19.43 -4.17 -41.47
CA LEU A 211 -19.02 -3.22 -42.52
C LEU A 211 -19.84 -1.94 -42.77
N GLY A 212 -19.12 -0.81 -42.66
CA GLY A 212 -19.03 0.22 -43.70
C GLY A 212 -20.01 1.38 -43.61
N GLY A 213 -19.49 2.56 -43.25
CA GLY A 213 -20.20 3.86 -43.26
C GLY A 213 -19.72 4.76 -42.14
#